data_AF-V8QLU9-F1
#
_entry.id   AF-V8QLU9-F1
#
_cell.length_a   1.000
_cell.length_b   1.000
_cell.length_c   1.000
_cell.angle_alpha   90.00
_cell.angle_beta   90.00
_cell.angle_gamma   90.00
#
_symmetry.space_group_name_H-M   'P 1'
#
loop_
_entity.id
_entity.type
_entity.pdbx_description
1 polymer ?
#
loop_
_entity_poly.entity_id
_entity_poly.type
_entity_poly.pdbx_seq_one_letter_code
_entity_poly.pdbx_strand_id
1 'polypeptide(L)'
;MQRINYIDGRLIEWAEWRVGGSGYRGIDFESEGNETPRAFVDYTADQDQACMEMDLAIASLPPELKKTVVAVYTWEGGLMMVTHRLRVTRATIHRRLCQADLRLDDYLAGRRFVVREIGKEIVVLD
;
A
#
# COMPACT_ATOMS: atom_id res chain seq x y z
N MET A 1 -11.90 17.79 6.44
CA MET A 1 -10.76 17.26 5.66
C MET A 1 -11.28 16.12 4.80
N GLN A 2 -11.03 16.17 3.51
CA GLN A 2 -11.45 15.14 2.56
C GLN A 2 -10.33 14.10 2.40
N ARG A 3 -10.70 12.88 1.99
CA ARG A 3 -9.76 11.83 1.62
C ARG A 3 -9.08 12.20 0.29
N ILE A 4 -7.87 11.71 0.07
CA ILE A 4 -7.17 11.85 -1.21
C ILE A 4 -7.55 10.65 -2.09
N ASN A 5 -8.42 10.86 -3.08
CA ASN A 5 -9.02 9.78 -3.87
C ASN A 5 -7.99 8.87 -4.57
N TYR A 6 -6.88 9.44 -5.05
CA TYR A 6 -5.87 8.63 -5.73
C TYR A 6 -5.11 7.72 -4.75
N ILE A 7 -4.89 8.16 -3.51
CA ILE A 7 -4.30 7.33 -2.45
C ILE A 7 -5.28 6.24 -2.04
N ASP A 8 -6.58 6.57 -1.95
CA ASP A 8 -7.64 5.60 -1.68
C ASP A 8 -7.64 4.48 -2.73
N GLY A 9 -7.52 4.82 -4.01
CA GLY A 9 -7.36 3.85 -5.10
C GLY A 9 -6.14 2.96 -4.94
N ARG A 10 -4.96 3.54 -4.68
CA ARG A 10 -3.72 2.75 -4.44
C ARG A 10 -3.83 1.84 -3.21
N LEU A 11 -4.54 2.25 -2.17
CA LEU A 11 -4.78 1.43 -0.98
C LEU A 11 -5.70 0.24 -1.27
N ILE A 12 -6.69 0.40 -2.16
CA ILE A 12 -7.53 -0.70 -2.63
C ILE A 12 -6.69 -1.71 -3.40
N GLU A 13 -5.94 -1.26 -4.41
CA GLU A 13 -5.06 -2.11 -5.23
C GLU A 13 -4.04 -2.87 -4.36
N TRP A 14 -3.39 -2.18 -3.43
CA TRP A 14 -2.47 -2.79 -2.48
C TRP A 14 -3.14 -3.86 -1.60
N ALA A 15 -4.37 -3.63 -1.15
CA ALA A 15 -5.08 -4.57 -0.29
C ALA A 15 -5.48 -5.84 -1.06
N GLU A 16 -5.93 -5.69 -2.30
CA GLU A 16 -6.19 -6.80 -3.21
C GLU A 16 -4.90 -7.60 -3.48
N TRP A 17 -3.78 -6.92 -3.76
CA TRP A 17 -2.48 -7.56 -3.94
C TRP A 17 -2.04 -8.35 -2.69
N ARG A 18 -2.21 -7.75 -1.51
CA ARG A 18 -1.81 -8.33 -0.23
C ARG A 18 -2.63 -9.55 0.17
N VAL A 19 -3.95 -9.54 -0.10
CA VAL A 19 -4.87 -10.62 0.28
C VAL A 19 -4.99 -11.69 -0.82
N GLY A 20 -4.87 -11.29 -2.09
CA GLY A 20 -5.08 -12.12 -3.29
C GLY A 20 -3.98 -13.14 -3.60
N GLY A 21 -2.99 -13.31 -2.72
CA GLY A 21 -1.97 -14.36 -2.84
C GLY A 21 -0.82 -14.05 -3.81
N SER A 22 -0.68 -12.80 -4.25
CA SER A 22 0.47 -12.29 -5.01
C SER A 22 1.41 -11.41 -4.18
N GLY A 23 1.31 -11.48 -2.84
CA GLY A 23 2.19 -10.75 -1.91
C GLY A 23 3.67 -11.15 -2.02
N TYR A 24 4.40 -11.24 -0.91
CA TYR A 24 5.81 -11.65 -0.94
C TYR A 24 5.99 -13.11 -1.39
N ARG A 25 5.93 -13.38 -2.70
CA ARG A 25 6.30 -14.67 -3.28
C ARG A 25 7.81 -14.76 -3.32
N GLY A 26 8.35 -15.72 -2.59
CA GLY A 26 9.73 -16.14 -2.77
C GLY A 26 9.88 -16.84 -4.12
N ILE A 27 11.12 -16.90 -4.61
CA ILE A 27 11.47 -17.81 -5.69
C ILE A 27 11.33 -19.23 -5.12
N ASP A 28 10.39 -20.00 -5.64
CA ASP A 28 10.28 -21.42 -5.34
C ASP A 28 11.10 -22.21 -6.36
N PHE A 29 12.27 -22.70 -5.92
CA PHE A 29 13.17 -23.49 -6.76
C PHE A 29 12.73 -24.95 -6.93
N GLU A 30 11.69 -25.39 -6.20
CA GLU A 30 11.23 -26.78 -6.16
C GLU A 30 9.83 -26.97 -6.78
N SER A 31 9.20 -25.90 -7.30
CA SER A 31 7.87 -25.99 -7.91
C SER A 31 7.91 -26.69 -9.27
N GLU A 32 7.76 -28.02 -9.27
CA GLU A 32 7.44 -28.80 -10.46
C GLU A 32 5.96 -28.60 -10.85
N GLY A 33 5.64 -27.42 -11.39
CA GLY A 33 4.62 -27.16 -12.42
C GLY A 33 3.23 -27.82 -12.33
N ASN A 34 2.76 -28.28 -11.18
CA ASN A 34 1.53 -29.09 -11.09
C ASN A 34 0.56 -28.63 -9.99
N GLU A 35 0.60 -27.35 -9.64
CA GLU A 35 -0.44 -26.75 -8.81
C GLU A 35 -1.53 -26.16 -9.70
N THR A 36 -2.73 -26.74 -9.61
CA THR A 36 -3.96 -26.15 -10.17
C THR A 36 -4.01 -24.67 -9.81
N PRO A 37 -4.08 -23.75 -10.79
CA PRO A 37 -4.12 -22.34 -10.49
C PRO A 37 -5.43 -22.10 -9.74
N ARG A 38 -5.34 -21.80 -8.44
CA ARG A 38 -6.36 -20.93 -7.83
C ARG A 38 -6.47 -19.72 -8.76
N ALA A 39 -7.65 -19.16 -8.96
CA ALA A 39 -7.83 -17.99 -9.81
C ALA A 39 -6.95 -16.84 -9.26
N PHE A 40 -5.70 -16.80 -9.73
CA PHE A 40 -4.67 -15.90 -9.26
C PHE A 40 -4.81 -14.66 -10.13
N VAL A 41 -4.88 -13.50 -9.46
CA VAL A 41 -4.73 -12.24 -10.16
C VAL A 41 -3.25 -12.11 -10.46
N ASP A 42 -2.89 -12.33 -11.72
CA ASP A 42 -1.54 -12.05 -12.21
C ASP A 42 -1.35 -10.54 -12.30
N TYR A 43 -0.58 -9.99 -11.35
CA TYR A 43 -0.13 -8.61 -11.39
C TYR A 43 1.08 -8.49 -12.32
N THR A 44 1.13 -7.43 -13.13
CA THR A 44 2.34 -7.11 -13.89
C THR A 44 3.48 -6.72 -12.93
N ALA A 45 4.73 -6.85 -13.39
CA ALA A 45 5.89 -6.45 -12.58
C ALA A 45 5.80 -5.00 -12.08
N ASP A 46 5.26 -4.09 -12.91
CA ASP A 46 5.06 -2.69 -12.53
C ASP A 46 3.99 -2.52 -11.44
N GLN A 47 2.90 -3.30 -11.52
CA GLN A 47 1.85 -3.29 -10.51
C GLN A 47 2.33 -3.87 -9.19
N ASP A 48 3.11 -4.96 -9.25
CA ASP A 48 3.72 -5.60 -8.09
C ASP A 48 4.68 -4.63 -7.39
N GLN A 49 5.58 -3.99 -8.16
CA GLN A 49 6.48 -2.95 -7.65
C GLN A 49 5.72 -1.76 -7.04
N ALA A 50 4.62 -1.32 -7.66
CA ALA A 50 3.79 -0.24 -7.13
C ALA A 50 3.09 -0.62 -5.81
N CYS A 51 2.68 -1.88 -5.67
CA CYS A 51 2.09 -2.41 -4.42
C CYS A 51 3.16 -2.57 -3.33
N MET A 52 4.36 -3.03 -3.67
CA MET A 52 5.49 -3.10 -2.74
C MET A 52 5.89 -1.71 -2.22
N GLU A 53 5.97 -0.71 -3.10
CA GLU A 53 6.23 0.67 -2.70
C GLU A 53 5.15 1.16 -1.73
N MET A 54 3.89 0.82 -2.00
CA MET A 54 2.78 1.17 -1.13
C MET A 54 2.87 0.48 0.24
N ASP A 55 3.27 -0.79 0.30
CA ASP A 55 3.46 -1.51 1.55
C ASP A 55 4.57 -0.87 2.41
N LEU A 56 5.68 -0.48 1.80
CA LEU A 56 6.76 0.27 2.46
C LEU A 56 6.28 1.62 2.99
N ALA A 57 5.49 2.36 2.19
CA ALA A 57 4.90 3.62 2.60
C ALA A 57 4.01 3.43 3.84
N ILE A 58 3.13 2.41 3.85
CA ILE A 58 2.27 2.06 4.98
C ILE A 58 3.09 1.62 6.19
N ALA A 59 4.19 0.88 5.98
CA ALA A 59 5.07 0.45 7.05
C ALA A 59 5.73 1.63 7.78
N SER A 60 5.96 2.75 7.08
CA SER A 60 6.56 3.97 7.63
C SER A 60 5.58 4.84 8.46
N LEU A 61 4.28 4.57 8.36
CA LEU A 61 3.27 5.34 9.08
C LEU A 61 3.40 5.17 10.61
N PRO A 62 3.01 6.20 11.39
CA PRO A 62 2.82 6.06 12.83
C PRO A 62 1.95 4.85 13.18
N PRO A 63 2.22 4.12 14.28
CA PRO A 63 1.58 2.84 14.57
C PRO A 63 0.05 2.85 14.50
N GLU A 64 -0.58 3.91 15.02
CA GLU A 64 -2.04 4.05 15.03
C GLU A 64 -2.63 4.28 13.64
N LEU A 65 -1.92 4.96 12.75
CA LEU A 65 -2.34 5.18 11.36
C LEU A 65 -2.15 3.91 10.56
N LYS A 66 -0.98 3.26 10.67
CA LYS A 66 -0.70 1.96 10.06
C LYS A 66 -1.76 0.92 10.43
N LYS A 67 -2.05 0.79 11.73
CA LYS A 67 -3.07 -0.16 12.23
C LYS A 67 -4.45 0.14 11.65
N THR A 68 -4.83 1.42 11.57
CA THR A 68 -6.11 1.82 10.97
C THR A 68 -6.17 1.53 9.48
N VAL A 69 -5.12 1.83 8.72
CA VAL A 69 -5.06 1.52 7.27
C VAL A 69 -5.18 0.01 7.04
N VAL A 70 -4.33 -0.79 7.70
CA VAL A 70 -4.38 -2.25 7.57
C VAL A 70 -5.78 -2.78 7.92
N ALA A 71 -6.36 -2.36 9.04
CA ALA A 71 -7.67 -2.84 9.46
C ALA A 71 -8.79 -2.44 8.48
N VAL A 72 -8.78 -1.22 7.95
CA VAL A 72 -9.84 -0.74 7.06
C VAL A 72 -9.83 -1.46 5.72
N TYR A 73 -8.65 -1.70 5.14
CA TYR A 73 -8.54 -2.23 3.79
C TYR A 73 -8.39 -3.75 3.71
N THR A 74 -7.92 -4.42 4.77
CA THR A 74 -7.64 -5.87 4.71
C THR A 74 -8.56 -6.71 5.58
N TRP A 75 -9.34 -6.12 6.49
CA TRP A 75 -10.25 -6.90 7.32
C TRP A 75 -11.63 -7.02 6.69
N GLU A 76 -12.20 -8.21 6.79
CA GLU A 76 -13.60 -8.47 6.46
C GLU A 76 -14.56 -7.84 7.49
N GLY A 77 -15.80 -7.62 7.08
CA GLY A 77 -16.88 -7.12 7.95
C GLY A 77 -17.03 -5.59 7.98
N GLY A 78 -16.24 -4.86 7.19
CA GLY A 78 -16.41 -3.44 6.92
C GLY A 78 -16.17 -2.52 8.13
N LEU A 79 -16.54 -1.24 7.96
CA LEU A 79 -16.15 -0.17 8.90
C LEU A 79 -16.67 -0.38 10.33
N MET A 80 -17.86 -0.97 10.51
CA MET A 80 -18.42 -1.23 11.84
C MET A 80 -17.54 -2.23 12.63
N MET A 81 -17.13 -3.33 12.00
CA MET A 81 -16.23 -4.31 12.60
C MET A 81 -14.90 -3.67 13.00
N VAL A 82 -14.34 -2.82 12.12
CA VAL A 82 -13.10 -2.09 12.38
C VAL A 82 -13.24 -1.17 13.58
N THR A 83 -14.31 -0.35 13.64
CA THR A 83 -14.54 0.54 14.78
C THR A 83 -14.68 -0.20 16.11
N HIS A 84 -15.35 -1.35 16.09
CA HIS A 84 -15.52 -2.19 17.27
C HIS A 84 -14.19 -2.80 17.74
N ARG A 85 -13.44 -3.42 16.82
CA ARG A 85 -12.16 -4.07 17.14
C ARG A 85 -11.06 -3.08 17.52
N LEU A 86 -11.03 -1.90 16.90
CA LEU A 86 -10.07 -0.84 17.24
C LEU A 86 -10.52 0.03 18.42
N ARG A 87 -11.76 -0.15 18.92
CA ARG A 87 -12.36 0.64 20.01
C ARG A 87 -12.31 2.14 19.76
N VAL A 88 -12.59 2.56 18.53
CA VAL A 88 -12.61 3.98 18.12
C VAL A 88 -13.85 4.29 17.30
N THR A 89 -14.21 5.57 17.25
CA THR A 89 -15.39 6.02 16.50
C THR A 89 -15.13 6.05 14.99
N ARG A 90 -16.19 6.06 14.18
CA ARG A 90 -16.10 6.28 12.72
C ARG A 90 -15.39 7.59 12.38
N ALA A 91 -15.65 8.65 13.15
CA ALA A 91 -14.99 9.95 12.98
C ALA A 91 -13.48 9.87 13.23
N THR A 92 -13.06 9.08 14.24
CA THR A 92 -11.65 8.83 14.52
C THR A 92 -10.98 8.07 13.37
N ILE A 93 -11.64 7.03 12.83
CA ILE A 93 -11.14 6.30 11.66
C ILE A 93 -10.96 7.25 10.48
N HIS A 94 -11.99 8.05 10.15
CA HIS A 94 -11.93 9.03 9.05
C HIS A 94 -10.75 9.99 9.21
N ARG A 95 -10.56 10.55 10.41
CA ARG A 95 -9.45 11.46 10.69
C ARG A 95 -8.08 10.80 10.52
N ARG A 96 -7.93 9.57 11.01
CA ARG A 96 -6.70 8.79 10.85
C ARG A 96 -6.42 8.47 9.38
N LEU A 97 -7.44 8.11 8.61
CA LEU A 97 -7.29 7.87 7.17
C LEU A 97 -6.88 9.13 6.42
N CYS A 98 -7.53 10.27 6.66
CA CYS A 98 -7.08 11.53 6.03
C CYS A 98 -5.64 11.91 6.43
N GLN A 99 -5.21 11.60 7.66
CA GLN A 99 -3.82 11.81 8.10
C GLN A 99 -2.83 10.81 7.49
N ALA A 100 -3.27 9.59 7.22
CA ALA A 100 -2.49 8.59 6.52
C ALA A 100 -2.34 9.00 5.04
N ASP A 101 -3.42 9.44 4.40
CA ASP A 101 -3.41 9.90 3.00
C ASP A 101 -2.33 10.96 2.76
N LEU A 102 -2.28 12.00 3.61
CA LEU A 102 -1.27 13.07 3.50
C LEU A 102 0.16 12.54 3.61
N ARG A 103 0.41 11.63 4.55
CA ARG A 103 1.76 11.06 4.75
C ARG A 103 2.17 10.11 3.64
N LEU A 104 1.22 9.37 3.10
CA LEU A 104 1.44 8.47 1.97
C LEU A 104 1.71 9.29 0.70
N ASP A 105 0.96 10.37 0.47
CA ASP A 105 1.20 11.34 -0.60
C ASP A 105 2.61 11.95 -0.48
N ASP A 106 2.98 12.44 0.70
CA ASP A 106 4.32 12.98 0.98
C ASP A 106 5.43 11.95 0.73
N TYR A 107 5.25 10.71 1.19
CA TYR A 107 6.22 9.62 1.02
C TYR A 107 6.45 9.31 -0.47
N LEU A 108 5.36 9.18 -1.23
CA LEU A 108 5.39 8.87 -2.66
C LEU A 108 5.93 10.05 -3.47
N ALA A 109 5.59 11.28 -3.09
CA ALA A 109 6.14 12.49 -3.70
C ALA A 109 7.65 12.60 -3.46
N GLY A 110 8.12 12.40 -2.23
CA GLY A 110 9.54 12.46 -1.87
C GLY A 110 10.41 11.51 -2.71
N ARG A 111 9.93 10.29 -2.96
CA ARG A 111 10.64 9.33 -3.83
C ARG A 111 10.64 9.74 -5.30
N ARG A 112 9.57 10.36 -5.80
CA ARG A 112 9.53 10.90 -7.18
C ARG A 112 10.58 11.98 -7.41
N PHE A 113 10.92 12.77 -6.39
CA PHE A 113 11.99 13.77 -6.49
C PHE A 113 13.38 13.12 -6.50
N VAL A 114 13.63 12.13 -5.63
CA VAL A 114 14.91 11.40 -5.61
C VAL A 114 15.18 10.67 -6.93
N VAL A 115 14.17 10.01 -7.51
CA VAL A 115 14.31 9.33 -8.81
C VAL A 115 14.61 10.32 -9.95
N ARG A 116 14.07 11.54 -9.89
CA ARG A 116 14.35 12.60 -10.87
C ARG A 116 15.75 13.20 -10.75
N GLU A 117 16.31 13.25 -9.54
CA GLU A 117 17.67 13.75 -9.32
C GLU A 117 18.75 12.75 -9.75
N ILE A 118 18.50 11.45 -9.55
CA ILE A 118 19.45 10.39 -9.98
C ILE A 118 19.47 10.23 -11.51
N GLY A 119 18.40 10.63 -12.20
CA GLY A 119 18.31 10.61 -13.67
C GLY A 119 18.95 11.80 -14.40
N LYS A 120 19.63 12.72 -13.70
CA LYS A 120 20.35 13.83 -14.33
C LYS A 120 21.85 13.68 -14.08
N GLU A 121 22.59 13.39 -15.15
CA GLU A 121 24.03 13.62 -15.24
C GLU A 121 24.36 15.04 -14.74
N ILE A 122 25.20 15.12 -13.71
CA ILE A 122 25.82 16.36 -13.27
C ILE A 122 26.93 16.67 -14.28
N VAL A 123 26.65 17.54 -15.25
CA VAL A 123 27.71 18.16 -16.05
C VAL A 123 28.31 19.28 -15.21
N VAL A 124 29.50 19.03 -14.63
CA VAL A 124 30.36 20.08 -14.11
C VAL A 124 31.04 20.73 -15.32
N LEU A 125 30.74 22.01 -15.56
CA LEU A 125 31.45 22.82 -16.55
C LEU A 125 32.72 23.39 -15.90
N ASP A 126 33.88 23.16 -16.52
CA ASP A 126 35.08 23.99 -16.36
C ASP A 126 34.94 25.29 -17.18
#